data_AF-A0A1Y3MR47-F1
#
_entry.id   AF-A0A1Y3MR47-F1
#
_cell.length_a   1.000
_cell.length_b   1.000
_cell.length_c   1.000
_cell.angle_alpha   90.00
_cell.angle_beta   90.00
_cell.angle_gamma   90.00
#
_symmetry.space_group_name_H-M   'P 1'
#
loop_
_entity.id
_entity.type
_entity.pdbx_description
1 polymer ?
#
loop_
_entity_poly.entity_id
_entity_poly.type
_entity_poly.pdbx_seq_one_letter_code
_entity_poly.pdbx_strand_id
1 'polypeptide(L)'
;MQVERTKARNLKQDNLLKNKTVQNGANKNNSLITQTYSQRSVMNVFEKYQHDRLTFVQAVADLASRETNIQALQSVDVITLLKPLLLDSVPGVQQAAALALGRLANFSREMAYIMVNNDILPQLIYSLSEKNLNDI
;
A
#
# COMPACT_ATOMS: atom_id res chain seq x y z
N MET A 1 -18.54 12.05 76.60
CA MET A 1 -19.25 11.08 75.72
C MET A 1 -20.05 11.75 74.59
N GLN A 2 -19.62 12.92 74.05
CA GLN A 2 -20.34 13.64 72.98
C GLN A 2 -19.45 14.04 71.77
N VAL A 3 -18.14 13.78 71.79
CA VAL A 3 -17.22 14.23 70.71
C VAL A 3 -17.16 13.23 69.53
N GLU A 4 -17.58 11.98 69.75
CA GLU A 4 -17.46 10.90 68.77
C GLU A 4 -18.69 10.76 67.83
N ARG A 5 -19.82 11.39 68.19
CA ARG A 5 -21.02 11.42 67.35
C ARG A 5 -20.97 12.47 66.24
N THR A 6 -20.10 13.47 66.35
CA THR A 6 -19.97 14.56 65.36
C THR A 6 -19.11 14.17 64.16
N LYS A 7 -18.13 13.27 64.33
CA LYS A 7 -17.31 12.75 63.21
C LYS A 7 -18.09 11.81 62.29
N ALA A 8 -19.01 10.99 62.83
CA ALA A 8 -19.81 10.06 62.04
C ALA A 8 -20.89 10.74 61.17
N ARG A 9 -21.36 11.94 61.55
CA ARG A 9 -22.31 12.73 60.74
C ARG A 9 -21.64 13.36 59.52
N ASN A 10 -20.40 13.83 59.65
CA ASN A 10 -19.65 14.43 58.54
C ASN A 10 -19.20 13.39 57.49
N LEU A 11 -18.85 12.16 57.89
CA LEU A 11 -18.48 11.07 56.97
C LEU A 11 -19.65 10.52 56.13
N LYS A 12 -20.90 10.67 56.59
CA LYS A 12 -22.10 10.26 55.83
C LYS A 12 -22.63 11.38 54.92
N GLN A 13 -22.37 12.65 55.23
CA GLN A 13 -22.76 13.78 54.38
C GLN A 13 -21.79 13.96 53.19
N ASP A 14 -20.48 13.77 53.39
CA ASP A 14 -19.49 13.83 52.30
C ASP A 14 -19.65 12.68 51.27
N ASN A 15 -20.14 11.52 51.72
CA ASN A 15 -20.43 10.39 50.82
C ASN A 15 -21.79 10.49 50.10
N LEU A 16 -22.66 11.44 50.46
CA LEU A 16 -23.94 11.66 49.78
C LEU A 16 -23.88 12.77 48.71
N LEU A 17 -22.82 13.60 48.73
CA LEU A 17 -22.55 14.62 47.71
C LEU A 17 -21.67 14.11 46.55
N LYS A 18 -20.99 12.97 46.71
CA LYS A 18 -20.23 12.34 45.62
C LYS A 18 -21.06 11.45 44.68
N ASN A 19 -22.34 11.23 44.99
CA ASN A 19 -23.24 10.34 44.23
C ASN A 19 -24.35 11.06 43.45
N LYS A 20 -24.20 12.36 43.14
CA LYS A 20 -25.22 13.15 42.40
C LYS A 20 -24.79 13.75 41.07
N THR A 21 -23.71 13.25 40.46
CA THR A 21 -23.36 13.54 39.04
C THR A 21 -23.54 12.35 38.10
N VAL A 22 -24.23 11.29 38.53
CA VAL A 22 -24.70 10.25 37.61
C VAL A 22 -26.10 10.62 37.14
N GLN A 23 -26.18 11.45 36.09
CA GLN A 23 -27.10 11.29 34.97
C GLN A 23 -26.80 12.34 33.89
N ASN A 24 -26.76 11.87 32.64
CA ASN A 24 -26.70 12.61 31.38
C ASN A 24 -25.31 13.07 30.90
N GLY A 25 -24.32 12.19 30.96
CA GLY A 25 -23.34 12.09 29.88
C GLY A 25 -23.82 11.02 28.90
N ALA A 26 -24.43 11.44 27.79
CA ALA A 26 -24.71 10.55 26.66
C ALA A 26 -23.48 9.68 26.40
N ASN A 27 -23.66 8.35 26.45
CA ASN A 27 -22.63 7.37 26.19
C ASN A 27 -22.19 7.50 24.72
N LYS A 28 -21.26 8.42 24.44
CA LYS A 28 -20.64 8.65 23.13
C LYS A 28 -19.67 7.53 22.73
N ASN A 29 -19.56 6.47 23.54
CA ASN A 29 -18.57 5.40 23.35
C ASN A 29 -19.19 4.11 22.78
N ASN A 30 -20.42 4.18 22.25
CA ASN A 30 -21.06 3.03 21.61
C ASN A 30 -21.42 3.26 20.14
N SER A 31 -20.71 4.15 19.44
CA SER A 31 -20.54 3.92 18.01
C SER A 31 -19.34 3.00 17.85
N LEU A 32 -19.61 1.72 17.62
CA LEU A 32 -18.87 1.00 16.59
C LEU A 32 -19.03 1.83 15.32
N ILE A 33 -18.23 2.89 15.19
CA ILE A 33 -18.04 3.59 13.94
C ILE A 33 -17.33 2.56 13.09
N THR A 34 -18.09 1.78 12.32
CA THR A 34 -17.62 1.42 10.99
C THR A 34 -17.20 2.74 10.36
N GLN A 35 -15.90 3.03 10.43
CA GLN A 35 -15.31 4.19 9.81
C GLN A 35 -15.51 4.00 8.31
N THR A 36 -16.62 4.53 7.81
CA THR A 36 -16.95 4.47 6.40
C THR A 36 -16.04 5.46 5.69
N TYR A 37 -15.12 4.95 4.88
CA TYR A 37 -14.33 5.80 3.99
C TYR A 37 -15.29 6.51 3.03
N SER A 38 -15.10 7.82 2.85
CA SER A 38 -15.81 8.51 1.78
C SER A 38 -15.43 7.89 0.43
N GLN A 39 -16.35 7.87 -0.53
CA GLN A 39 -16.05 7.36 -1.88
C GLN A 39 -14.80 8.04 -2.47
N ARG A 40 -14.63 9.34 -2.23
CA ARG A 40 -13.44 10.09 -2.64
C ARG A 40 -12.16 9.59 -1.96
N SER A 41 -12.22 9.31 -0.66
CA SER A 41 -11.09 8.74 0.08
C SER A 41 -10.68 7.38 -0.48
N VAL A 42 -11.65 6.53 -0.84
CA VAL A 42 -11.39 5.24 -1.49
C VAL A 42 -10.71 5.47 -2.84
N MET A 43 -11.27 6.32 -3.71
CA MET A 43 -10.68 6.61 -5.03
C MET A 43 -9.25 7.13 -4.93
N ASN A 44 -8.97 8.05 -4.02
CA ASN A 44 -7.62 8.60 -3.81
C ASN A 44 -6.58 7.52 -3.50
N VAL A 45 -6.95 6.46 -2.76
CA VAL A 45 -6.02 5.35 -2.45
C VAL A 45 -5.67 4.58 -3.72
N PHE A 46 -6.64 4.29 -4.57
CA PHE A 46 -6.41 3.58 -5.84
C PHE A 46 -5.68 4.43 -6.88
N GLU A 47 -5.99 5.73 -6.97
CA GLU A 47 -5.25 6.67 -7.82
C GLU A 47 -3.79 6.76 -7.40
N LYS A 48 -3.54 6.90 -6.09
CA LYS A 48 -2.18 6.91 -5.56
C LYS A 48 -1.45 5.60 -5.86
N TYR A 49 -2.09 4.45 -5.65
CA TYR A 49 -1.47 3.15 -5.94
C TYR A 49 -1.13 3.02 -7.44
N GLN A 50 -2.01 3.44 -8.35
CA GLN A 50 -1.72 3.45 -9.78
C GLN A 50 -0.54 4.36 -10.14
N HIS A 51 -0.51 5.56 -9.57
CA HIS A 51 0.58 6.51 -9.76
C HIS A 51 1.92 5.94 -9.25
N ASP A 52 1.93 5.43 -8.02
CA ASP A 52 3.14 4.89 -7.39
C ASP A 52 3.71 3.71 -8.19
N ARG A 53 2.86 2.83 -8.74
CA ARG A 53 3.32 1.73 -9.62
C ARG A 53 4.00 2.28 -10.87
N LEU A 54 3.42 3.29 -11.51
CA LEU A 54 4.01 3.90 -12.69
C LEU A 54 5.36 4.53 -12.37
N THR A 55 5.43 5.33 -11.30
CA THR A 55 6.66 5.98 -10.84
C THR A 55 7.75 4.95 -10.51
N PHE A 56 7.38 3.89 -9.79
CA PHE A 56 8.31 2.80 -9.46
C PHE A 56 8.93 2.18 -10.71
N VAL A 57 8.10 1.78 -11.67
CA VAL A 57 8.59 1.09 -12.87
C VAL A 57 9.42 2.00 -13.75
N GLN A 58 9.05 3.27 -13.89
CA GLN A 58 9.85 4.26 -14.62
C GLN A 58 11.23 4.44 -13.97
N ALA A 59 11.28 4.58 -12.65
CA ALA A 59 12.55 4.68 -11.93
C ALA A 59 13.43 3.43 -12.12
N VAL A 60 12.83 2.23 -12.06
CA VAL A 60 13.56 0.98 -12.32
C VAL A 60 14.07 0.92 -13.76
N ALA A 61 13.26 1.33 -14.74
CA ALA A 61 13.68 1.39 -16.13
C ALA A 61 14.89 2.31 -16.30
N ASP A 62 14.88 3.48 -15.66
CA ASP A 62 15.97 4.44 -15.71
C ASP A 62 17.24 3.92 -15.02
N LEU A 63 17.11 3.28 -13.87
CA LEU A 63 18.24 2.61 -13.21
C LEU A 63 18.83 1.50 -14.09
N ALA A 64 17.97 0.69 -14.71
CA ALA A 64 18.37 -0.40 -15.61
C ALA A 64 18.98 0.09 -16.93
N SER A 65 18.90 1.39 -17.25
CA SER A 65 19.57 1.96 -18.44
C SER A 65 21.10 1.99 -18.31
N ARG A 66 21.64 1.75 -17.10
CA ARG A 66 23.07 1.76 -16.81
C ARG A 66 23.51 0.40 -16.27
N GLU A 67 24.47 -0.22 -16.94
CA GLU A 67 25.03 -1.54 -16.55
C GLU A 67 25.54 -1.57 -15.11
N THR A 68 26.07 -0.45 -14.60
CA THR A 68 26.58 -0.31 -13.22
C THR A 68 25.55 -0.61 -12.14
N ASN A 69 24.25 -0.51 -12.46
CA ASN A 69 23.17 -0.69 -11.49
C ASN A 69 22.59 -2.12 -11.51
N ILE A 70 22.94 -2.95 -12.49
CA ILE A 70 22.27 -4.24 -12.74
C ILE A 70 22.45 -5.18 -11.55
N GLN A 71 23.66 -5.23 -10.96
CA GLN A 71 23.91 -6.08 -9.79
C GLN A 71 23.09 -5.64 -8.56
N ALA A 72 22.91 -4.33 -8.37
CA ALA A 72 22.09 -3.80 -7.27
C ALA A 72 20.59 -4.05 -7.50
N LEU A 73 20.14 -4.03 -8.76
CA LEU A 73 18.77 -4.38 -9.12
C LEU A 73 18.51 -5.88 -8.99
N GLN A 74 19.51 -6.71 -9.30
CA GLN A 74 19.47 -8.16 -9.10
C GLN A 74 19.34 -8.53 -7.62
N SER A 75 20.08 -7.88 -6.73
CA SER A 75 20.10 -8.25 -5.30
C SER A 75 18.78 -8.00 -4.57
N VAL A 76 17.85 -7.27 -5.20
CA VAL A 76 16.50 -7.00 -4.68
C VAL A 76 15.42 -7.75 -5.46
N ASP A 77 15.80 -8.74 -6.28
CA ASP A 77 14.90 -9.56 -7.09
C ASP A 77 13.95 -8.73 -7.98
N VAL A 78 14.48 -7.70 -8.62
CA VAL A 78 13.70 -6.73 -9.42
C VAL A 78 12.79 -7.41 -10.46
N ILE A 79 13.22 -8.53 -11.04
CA ILE A 79 12.46 -9.26 -12.05
C ILE A 79 11.12 -9.77 -11.48
N THR A 80 11.14 -10.29 -10.24
CA THR A 80 9.94 -10.77 -9.53
C THR A 80 8.95 -9.64 -9.29
N LEU A 81 9.45 -8.42 -9.03
CA LEU A 81 8.64 -7.22 -8.82
C LEU A 81 8.05 -6.68 -10.14
N LEU A 82 8.80 -6.76 -11.24
CA LEU A 82 8.36 -6.28 -12.56
C LEU A 82 7.40 -7.25 -13.26
N LYS A 83 7.49 -8.56 -12.99
CA LYS A 83 6.66 -9.58 -13.62
C LYS A 83 5.15 -9.30 -13.50
N PRO A 84 4.55 -9.05 -12.32
CA PRO A 84 3.12 -8.74 -12.24
C PRO A 84 2.76 -7.44 -12.97
N LEU A 85 3.71 -6.52 -13.10
CA LEU A 85 3.50 -5.22 -13.73
C LEU A 85 3.47 -5.31 -15.27
N LEU A 86 3.90 -6.43 -15.87
CA LEU A 86 3.67 -6.71 -17.30
C LEU A 86 2.21 -7.00 -17.65
N LEU A 87 1.40 -7.34 -16.65
CA LEU A 87 -0.03 -7.61 -16.78
C LEU A 87 -0.84 -6.51 -16.11
N ASP A 88 -0.23 -5.34 -15.85
CA ASP A 88 -0.92 -4.23 -15.20
C ASP A 88 -2.06 -3.69 -16.06
N SER A 89 -3.17 -3.34 -15.42
CA SER A 89 -4.33 -2.76 -16.09
C SER A 89 -4.05 -1.36 -16.66
N VAL A 90 -3.03 -0.67 -16.17
CA VAL A 90 -2.62 0.66 -16.66
C VAL A 90 -1.58 0.48 -17.78
N PRO A 91 -1.89 0.87 -19.04
CA PRO A 91 -0.99 0.66 -20.17
C PRO A 91 0.41 1.29 -19.98
N GLY A 92 0.49 2.44 -19.32
CA GLY A 92 1.77 3.10 -19.04
C GLY A 92 2.68 2.27 -18.12
N VAL A 93 2.11 1.59 -17.12
CA VAL A 93 2.86 0.72 -16.18
C VAL A 93 3.39 -0.49 -16.93
N GLN A 94 2.54 -1.16 -17.70
CA GLN A 94 2.89 -2.31 -18.51
C GLN A 94 4.04 -2.03 -19.48
N GLN A 95 3.96 -0.90 -20.20
CA GLN A 95 4.98 -0.52 -21.17
C GLN A 95 6.32 -0.22 -20.51
N ALA A 96 6.30 0.53 -19.40
CA ALA A 96 7.50 0.82 -18.65
C ALA A 96 8.12 -0.47 -18.08
N ALA A 97 7.31 -1.46 -17.68
CA ALA A 97 7.78 -2.72 -17.13
C ALA A 97 8.46 -3.57 -18.20
N ALA A 98 7.85 -3.66 -19.39
CA ALA A 98 8.45 -4.30 -20.56
C ALA A 98 9.78 -3.65 -20.94
N LEU A 99 9.85 -2.31 -20.92
CA LEU A 99 11.09 -1.57 -21.20
C LEU A 99 12.18 -1.85 -20.14
N ALA A 100 11.83 -1.82 -18.85
CA ALA A 100 12.75 -2.13 -17.77
C ALA A 100 13.33 -3.54 -17.88
N LEU A 101 12.46 -4.53 -18.14
CA LEU A 101 12.88 -5.93 -18.34
C LEU A 101 13.76 -6.08 -19.58
N GLY A 102 13.43 -5.42 -20.70
CA GLY A 102 14.27 -5.41 -21.90
C GLY A 102 15.68 -4.87 -21.64
N ARG A 103 15.79 -3.77 -20.88
CA ARG A 103 17.09 -3.19 -20.47
C ARG A 103 17.88 -4.16 -19.58
N LEU A 104 17.25 -4.75 -18.57
CA LEU A 104 17.87 -5.75 -17.68
C LEU A 104 18.43 -6.95 -18.46
N ALA A 105 17.63 -7.50 -19.39
CA ALA A 105 18.04 -8.64 -20.22
C ALA A 105 19.22 -8.29 -21.15
N ASN A 106 19.28 -7.04 -21.63
CA ASN A 106 20.34 -6.59 -22.53
C ASN A 106 21.70 -6.50 -21.84
N PHE A 107 21.75 -6.14 -20.55
CA PHE A 107 23.01 -5.93 -19.83
C PHE A 107 23.50 -7.15 -19.04
N SER A 108 22.69 -8.18 -18.83
CA SER A 108 23.11 -9.37 -18.10
C SER A 108 22.52 -10.65 -18.67
N ARG A 109 23.41 -11.56 -19.07
CA ARG A 109 23.02 -12.92 -19.49
C ARG A 109 22.30 -13.67 -18.37
N GLU A 110 22.72 -13.45 -17.12
CA GLU A 110 22.08 -14.05 -15.96
C GLU A 110 20.65 -13.51 -15.78
N MET A 111 20.46 -12.19 -15.92
CA MET A 111 19.12 -11.59 -15.94
C MET A 111 18.25 -12.18 -17.05
N ALA A 112 18.79 -12.27 -18.27
CA ALA A 112 18.06 -12.86 -19.39
C ALA A 112 17.67 -14.33 -19.12
N TYR A 113 18.57 -15.11 -18.52
CA TYR A 113 18.29 -16.50 -18.14
C TYR A 113 17.19 -16.59 -17.05
N ILE A 114 17.26 -15.73 -16.03
CA ILE A 114 16.22 -15.64 -15.00
C ILE A 114 14.87 -15.31 -15.63
N MET A 115 14.81 -14.41 -16.63
CA MET A 115 13.56 -14.08 -17.32
C MET A 115 12.97 -15.25 -18.10
N VAL A 116 13.80 -16.04 -18.78
CA VAL A 116 13.36 -17.26 -19.49
C VAL A 116 12.77 -18.26 -18.49
N ASN A 117 13.47 -18.49 -17.38
CA ASN A 117 13.01 -19.42 -16.33
C ASN A 117 11.76 -18.94 -15.58
N ASN A 118 11.49 -17.64 -15.62
CA ASN A 118 10.31 -17.04 -15.00
C ASN A 118 9.13 -16.90 -15.97
N ASP A 119 9.15 -17.52 -17.15
CA ASP A 119 8.09 -17.43 -18.16
C ASP A 119 7.72 -15.98 -18.53
N ILE A 120 8.71 -15.08 -18.50
CA ILE A 120 8.50 -13.67 -18.81
C ILE A 120 8.33 -13.45 -20.32
N LEU A 121 8.99 -14.25 -21.15
CA LEU A 121 8.94 -14.09 -22.61
C LEU A 121 7.54 -14.33 -23.20
N PRO A 122 6.79 -15.40 -22.84
CA PRO A 122 5.41 -15.55 -23.27
C PRO A 122 4.51 -14.38 -22.86
N GLN A 123 4.69 -13.86 -21.63
CA GLN A 123 3.91 -12.72 -21.12
C GLN A 123 4.24 -11.43 -21.87
N LEU A 124 5.51 -11.18 -22.18
CA LEU A 124 5.94 -10.02 -22.97
C LEU A 124 5.37 -10.04 -24.40
N ILE A 125 5.36 -11.22 -25.04
CA ILE A 125 4.78 -11.39 -26.38
C ILE A 125 3.28 -11.11 -26.35
N TYR A 126 2.55 -11.65 -25.36
CA TYR A 126 1.11 -11.38 -25.21
C TYR A 126 0.84 -9.88 -25.07
N SER A 127 1.51 -9.21 -24.13
CA SER A 127 1.33 -7.77 -23.87
C SER A 127 1.69 -6.88 -25.07
N LEU A 128 2.66 -7.28 -25.90
CA LEU A 128 3.00 -6.57 -27.15
C LEU A 128 2.01 -6.86 -28.28
N SER A 129 1.48 -8.09 -28.36
CA SER A 129 0.51 -8.48 -29.38
C SER A 129 -0.84 -7.78 -29.23
N GLU A 130 -1.32 -7.58 -28.00
CA GLU A 130 -2.54 -6.79 -27.77
C GLU A 130 -2.35 -5.31 -28.09
N LYS A 131 -1.15 -4.78 -27.86
CA LYS A 131 -0.84 -3.38 -28.18
C LYS A 131 -0.90 -3.11 -29.68
N ASN A 132 -0.37 -4.05 -30.48
CA ASN A 132 -0.38 -3.94 -31.94
C ASN A 132 -1.78 -4.15 -32.55
N LEU A 133 -2.73 -4.75 -31.84
CA LEU A 133 -4.11 -4.95 -32.31
C LEU A 133 -5.04 -3.75 -32.01
N ASN A 134 -4.72 -2.94 -31.00
CA ASN A 134 -5.49 -1.75 -30.64
C ASN A 134 -5.11 -0.49 -31.45
N ASP A 135 -4.09 -0.58 -32.29
CA ASP A 135 -3.59 0.51 -33.16
C ASP A 135 -3.93 0.29 -34.66
N ILE A 136 -4.81 -0.67 -35.02
CA ILE A 136 -5.32 -0.96 -36.38
C ILE A 136 -6.84 -0.82 -36.43
#